data_AF-A0A166AXW3-F1
#
_entry.id   AF-A0A166AXW3-F1
#
_cell.length_a   1.000
_cell.length_b   1.000
_cell.length_c   1.000
_cell.angle_alpha   90.00
_cell.angle_beta   90.00
_cell.angle_gamma   90.00
#
_symmetry.space_group_name_H-M   'P 1'
#
loop_
_entity.id
_entity.type
_entity.pdbx_description
1 polymer ?
#
loop_
_entity_poly.entity_id
_entity_poly.type
_entity_poly.pdbx_seq_one_letter_code
_entity_poly.pdbx_strand_id
1 'polypeptide(L)'
;MIAVIYMTNTISTQWNNMVLSFNIAMLVLLLSVVVLYTIQAIKEKSMQGAAGNSIKILLIICAIYFLALFCILFNLKNIVIWIHIIAWIHVIAVLTGAFLPFFIKGKFDKNIINFPHLVERFELLTIITFGESVVGITHFFDINNFEILPILIFLVVLSMFGSYVIQIHNLVEHHRVERSLRLMFSHYFIVISINLMTVAFELVHNGEVNHLFLSKLIIISLIIFYISILSNKEYYPKKIKLTQKNIFTIILIFIIGSTTMLLFRDNLSLLLLGTLFITLGNFGVLWKKFIEIK
;
A
#
# COMPACT_ATOMS: atom_id res chain seq x y z
N MET A 1 4.39 -19.72 -3.80
CA MET A 1 3.42 -19.19 -4.79
C MET A 1 2.09 -19.92 -4.74
N ILE A 2 2.03 -21.26 -4.81
CA ILE A 2 0.76 -22.02 -4.74
C ILE A 2 -0.05 -21.68 -3.48
N ALA A 3 0.58 -21.64 -2.31
CA ALA A 3 -0.10 -21.28 -1.06
C ALA A 3 -0.67 -19.85 -1.07
N VAL A 4 -0.02 -18.90 -1.76
CA VAL A 4 -0.52 -17.52 -1.92
C VAL A 4 -1.77 -17.52 -2.79
N ILE A 5 -1.73 -18.19 -3.94
CA ILE A 5 -2.87 -18.27 -4.87
C ILE A 5 -4.08 -18.90 -4.17
N TYR A 6 -3.84 -20.01 -3.47
CA TYR A 6 -4.88 -20.68 -2.70
C TYR A 6 -5.43 -19.78 -1.59
N MET A 7 -4.56 -19.11 -0.82
CA MET A 7 -4.96 -18.17 0.22
C MET A 7 -5.80 -17.02 -0.33
N THR A 8 -5.41 -16.40 -1.45
CA THR A 8 -6.18 -15.29 -2.04
C THR A 8 -7.60 -15.72 -2.40
N ASN A 9 -7.78 -16.94 -2.91
CA ASN A 9 -9.11 -17.49 -3.22
C ASN A 9 -9.98 -17.79 -1.99
N THR A 10 -9.41 -17.80 -0.78
CA THR A 10 -10.20 -17.96 0.45
C THR A 10 -10.82 -16.65 0.94
N ILE A 11 -10.36 -15.49 0.44
CA ILE A 11 -10.89 -14.17 0.80
C ILE A 11 -12.13 -13.91 -0.05
N SER A 12 -13.32 -14.09 0.54
CA SER A 12 -14.60 -13.91 -0.13
C SER A 12 -15.68 -13.40 0.83
N THR A 13 -16.88 -13.09 0.32
CA THR A 13 -18.04 -12.74 1.16
C THR A 13 -18.43 -13.85 2.14
N GLN A 14 -18.05 -15.09 1.83
CA GLN A 14 -18.25 -16.27 2.69
C GLN A 14 -16.97 -16.65 3.46
N TRP A 15 -16.06 -15.70 3.71
CA TRP A 15 -14.79 -15.93 4.40
C TRP A 15 -14.94 -16.75 5.69
N ASN A 16 -16.04 -16.57 6.42
CA ASN A 16 -16.41 -17.34 7.61
C ASN A 16 -16.30 -18.87 7.43
N ASN A 17 -16.65 -19.38 6.24
CA ASN A 17 -16.58 -20.81 5.93
C ASN A 17 -15.17 -21.26 5.52
N MET A 18 -14.34 -20.31 5.10
CA MET A 18 -13.00 -20.55 4.53
C MET A 18 -11.86 -20.21 5.51
N VAL A 19 -12.19 -19.77 6.73
CA VAL A 19 -11.21 -19.36 7.75
C VAL A 19 -10.17 -20.46 8.01
N LEU A 20 -10.58 -21.73 8.09
CA LEU A 20 -9.65 -22.85 8.29
C LEU A 20 -8.65 -22.95 7.13
N SER A 21 -9.16 -22.95 5.90
CA SER A 21 -8.38 -23.00 4.67
C SER A 21 -7.40 -21.83 4.57
N PHE A 22 -7.85 -20.62 4.94
CA PHE A 22 -7.00 -19.43 5.00
C PHE A 22 -5.83 -19.60 5.98
N ASN A 23 -6.11 -20.08 7.20
CA ASN A 23 -5.08 -20.27 8.23
C ASN A 23 -4.03 -21.32 7.82
N ILE A 24 -4.47 -22.45 7.26
CA ILE A 24 -3.55 -23.51 6.79
C ILE A 24 -2.66 -22.96 5.67
N ALA A 25 -3.23 -22.26 4.70
CA ALA A 25 -2.48 -21.66 3.60
C ALA A 25 -1.45 -20.63 4.10
N MET A 26 -1.84 -19.79 5.05
CA MET A 26 -0.95 -18.83 5.71
C MET A 26 0.19 -19.52 6.45
N LEU A 27 -0.09 -20.58 7.22
CA LEU A 27 0.94 -21.33 7.93
C LEU A 27 1.92 -22.00 6.95
N VAL A 28 1.44 -22.63 5.89
CA VAL A 28 2.30 -23.24 4.86
C VAL A 28 3.21 -22.19 4.23
N LEU A 29 2.67 -21.01 3.90
CA LEU A 29 3.44 -19.89 3.37
C LEU A 29 4.52 -19.45 4.37
N LEU A 30 4.14 -19.13 5.61
CA LEU A 30 5.06 -18.61 6.62
C LEU A 30 6.15 -19.64 6.97
N LEU A 31 5.79 -20.91 7.14
CA LEU A 31 6.73 -21.99 7.42
C LEU A 31 7.71 -22.19 6.26
N SER A 32 7.27 -22.06 5.02
CA SER A 32 8.20 -22.12 3.87
C SER A 32 9.25 -21.02 3.93
N VAL A 33 8.86 -19.80 4.35
CA VAL A 33 9.80 -18.68 4.52
C VAL A 33 10.71 -18.90 5.73
N VAL A 34 10.21 -19.48 6.83
CA VAL A 34 11.05 -19.89 7.97
C VAL A 34 12.12 -20.88 7.53
N VAL A 35 11.78 -21.88 6.73
CA VAL A 35 12.75 -22.86 6.19
C VAL A 35 13.82 -22.16 5.35
N LEU A 36 13.44 -21.24 4.46
CA LEU A 36 14.40 -20.49 3.65
C LEU A 36 15.39 -19.68 4.52
N TYR A 37 14.90 -18.96 5.53
CA TYR A 37 15.80 -18.22 6.43
C TYR A 37 16.63 -19.14 7.31
N THR A 38 16.12 -20.32 7.67
CA THR A 38 16.88 -21.33 8.43
C THR A 38 18.03 -21.88 7.60
N ILE A 39 17.79 -22.21 6.32
CA ILE A 39 18.83 -22.62 5.38
C ILE A 39 19.89 -21.52 5.24
N GLN A 40 19.46 -20.25 5.11
CA GLN A 40 20.39 -19.12 5.04
C GLN A 40 21.21 -18.97 6.32
N ALA A 41 20.60 -19.09 7.50
CA ALA A 41 21.29 -18.99 8.78
C ALA A 41 22.30 -20.14 9.00
N ILE A 42 21.98 -21.35 8.54
CA ILE A 42 22.91 -22.49 8.51
C ILE A 42 24.10 -22.18 7.60
N LYS A 43 23.85 -21.64 6.39
CA LYS A 43 24.89 -21.26 5.43
C LYS A 43 25.82 -20.16 5.97
N GLU A 44 25.26 -19.18 6.68
CA GLU A 44 26.01 -18.11 7.35
C GLU A 44 26.66 -18.56 8.67
N LYS A 45 26.38 -19.79 9.13
CA LYS A 45 26.81 -20.34 10.43
C LYS A 45 26.51 -19.41 11.62
N SER A 46 25.48 -18.57 11.51
CA SER A 46 25.15 -17.56 12.52
C SER A 46 23.65 -17.34 12.60
N MET A 47 23.11 -17.50 13.80
CA MET A 47 21.73 -17.12 14.15
C MET A 47 21.65 -15.70 14.75
N GLN A 48 22.77 -14.99 14.84
CA GLN A 48 22.82 -13.64 15.42
C GLN A 48 22.68 -12.53 14.35
N GLY A 49 22.62 -12.90 13.08
CA GLY A 49 22.45 -11.98 11.94
C GLY A 49 20.99 -11.67 11.60
N ALA A 50 20.79 -11.02 10.45
CA ALA A 50 19.46 -10.65 9.95
C ALA A 50 18.55 -11.87 9.76
N ALA A 51 19.07 -12.99 9.25
CA ALA A 51 18.32 -14.24 9.07
C ALA A 51 17.72 -14.76 10.39
N GLY A 52 18.50 -14.76 11.48
CA GLY A 52 18.02 -15.21 12.80
C GLY A 52 16.92 -14.32 13.38
N ASN A 53 16.99 -13.01 13.16
CA ASN A 53 15.92 -12.10 13.57
C ASN A 53 14.66 -12.29 12.72
N SER A 54 14.80 -12.49 11.41
CA SER A 54 13.66 -12.84 10.54
C SER A 54 12.98 -14.13 11.00
N ILE A 55 13.75 -15.16 11.38
CA ILE A 55 13.20 -16.42 11.92
C ILE A 55 12.40 -16.15 13.21
N LYS A 56 12.94 -15.39 14.16
CA LYS A 56 12.23 -15.05 15.40
C LYS A 56 10.90 -14.34 15.14
N ILE A 57 10.90 -13.35 14.25
CA ILE A 57 9.70 -12.61 13.83
C ILE A 57 8.68 -13.58 13.21
N LEU A 58 9.12 -14.41 12.26
CA LEU A 58 8.25 -15.36 11.57
C LEU A 58 7.67 -16.42 12.51
N LEU A 59 8.44 -16.90 13.49
CA LEU A 59 7.96 -17.86 14.48
C LEU A 59 6.89 -17.25 15.40
N ILE A 60 7.03 -15.97 15.79
CA ILE A 60 5.99 -15.25 16.54
C ILE A 60 4.71 -15.18 15.71
N ILE A 61 4.80 -14.84 14.43
CA ILE A 61 3.63 -14.79 13.54
C ILE A 61 3.01 -16.17 13.38
N CYS A 62 3.82 -17.22 13.18
CA CYS A 62 3.34 -18.60 13.11
C CYS A 62 2.60 -18.99 14.39
N ALA A 63 3.12 -18.63 15.57
CA ALA A 63 2.46 -18.91 16.85
C ALA A 63 1.08 -18.24 16.95
N ILE A 64 0.92 -17.01 16.45
CA ILE A 64 -0.38 -16.32 16.39
C ILE A 64 -1.36 -17.08 15.47
N TYR A 65 -0.91 -17.56 14.31
CA TYR A 65 -1.74 -18.35 13.39
C TYR A 65 -2.07 -19.75 13.95
N PHE A 66 -1.15 -20.38 14.67
CA PHE A 66 -1.44 -21.63 15.38
C PHE A 66 -2.48 -21.43 16.48
N LEU A 67 -2.42 -20.30 17.20
CA LEU A 67 -3.43 -19.93 18.19
C LEU A 67 -4.79 -19.70 17.54
N ALA A 68 -4.84 -19.02 16.38
CA ALA A 68 -6.07 -18.87 15.61
C ALA A 68 -6.65 -20.24 15.17
N LEU A 69 -5.80 -21.16 14.71
CA LEU A 69 -6.20 -22.51 14.31
C LEU A 69 -6.70 -23.34 15.51
N PHE A 70 -6.04 -23.21 16.66
CA PHE A 70 -6.49 -23.81 17.91
C PHE A 70 -7.88 -23.31 18.31
N CYS A 71 -8.13 -21.99 18.25
CA CYS A 71 -9.44 -21.41 18.53
C CYS A 71 -10.54 -21.97 17.61
N ILE A 72 -10.23 -22.24 16.34
CA ILE A 72 -11.18 -22.83 15.37
C ILE A 72 -11.51 -24.29 15.74
N LEU A 73 -10.49 -25.10 16.04
CA LEU A 73 -10.68 -26.53 16.31
C LEU A 73 -11.49 -26.81 17.59
N PHE A 74 -11.37 -25.97 18.62
CA PHE A 74 -12.05 -26.16 19.90
C PHE A 74 -13.53 -25.73 19.90
N ASN A 75 -14.04 -25.24 18.76
CA ASN A 75 -15.46 -25.02 18.46
C ASN A 75 -16.28 -24.47 19.66
N LEU A 76 -15.79 -23.38 20.27
CA LEU A 76 -16.30 -22.84 21.53
C LEU A 76 -17.66 -22.12 21.36
N LYS A 77 -18.73 -22.89 21.12
CA LYS A 77 -20.17 -22.64 21.36
C LYS A 77 -20.84 -21.30 20.96
N ASN A 78 -20.17 -20.32 20.36
CA ASN A 78 -20.81 -19.10 19.83
C ASN A 78 -20.12 -18.59 18.55
N ILE A 79 -20.58 -19.10 17.40
CA ILE A 79 -19.97 -18.89 16.07
C ILE A 79 -19.68 -17.40 15.76
N VAL A 80 -20.60 -16.48 16.08
CA VAL A 80 -20.47 -15.05 15.73
C VAL A 80 -19.37 -14.34 16.53
N ILE A 81 -19.29 -14.57 17.84
CA ILE A 81 -18.29 -13.93 18.71
C ILE A 81 -16.89 -14.44 18.34
N TRP A 82 -16.76 -15.73 18.05
CA TRP A 82 -15.48 -16.34 17.71
C TRP A 82 -14.94 -15.92 16.34
N ILE A 83 -15.80 -15.78 15.33
CA ILE A 83 -15.38 -15.24 14.03
C ILE A 83 -14.79 -13.83 14.18
N HIS A 84 -15.42 -12.98 14.99
CA HIS A 84 -14.90 -11.63 15.25
C HIS A 84 -13.55 -11.67 15.97
N ILE A 85 -13.41 -12.52 16.99
CA ILE A 85 -12.13 -12.71 17.70
C ILE A 85 -11.03 -13.20 16.74
N ILE A 86 -11.33 -14.18 15.90
CA ILE A 86 -10.38 -14.74 14.93
C ILE A 86 -9.95 -13.66 13.92
N ALA A 87 -10.90 -12.86 13.41
CA ALA A 87 -10.58 -11.75 12.52
C ALA A 87 -9.61 -10.75 13.17
N TRP A 88 -9.83 -10.39 14.45
CA TRP A 88 -8.89 -9.53 15.18
C TRP A 88 -7.53 -10.20 15.40
N ILE A 89 -7.47 -11.50 15.67
CA ILE A 89 -6.21 -12.24 15.76
C ILE A 89 -5.44 -12.16 14.43
N HIS A 90 -6.12 -12.30 13.29
CA HIS A 90 -5.49 -12.14 11.97
C HIS A 90 -4.99 -10.73 11.74
N VAL A 91 -5.78 -9.71 12.09
CA VAL A 91 -5.33 -8.31 12.01
C VAL A 91 -4.09 -8.09 12.87
N ILE A 92 -4.06 -8.60 14.10
CA ILE A 92 -2.89 -8.54 14.99
C ILE A 92 -1.69 -9.27 14.37
N ALA A 93 -1.90 -10.43 13.75
CA ALA A 93 -0.84 -11.19 13.09
C ALA A 93 -0.20 -10.38 11.94
N VAL A 94 -1.02 -9.76 11.10
CA VAL A 94 -0.58 -8.93 9.97
C VAL A 94 0.16 -7.69 10.47
N LEU A 95 -0.40 -6.98 11.46
CA LEU A 95 0.23 -5.80 12.06
C LEU A 95 1.57 -6.17 12.74
N THR A 96 1.62 -7.30 13.44
CA THR A 96 2.84 -7.81 14.05
C THR A 96 3.88 -8.10 12.97
N GLY A 97 3.52 -8.80 11.90
CA GLY A 97 4.45 -9.08 10.80
C GLY A 97 4.96 -7.82 10.09
N ALA A 98 4.09 -6.83 9.90
CA ALA A 98 4.45 -5.56 9.29
C ALA A 98 5.38 -4.74 10.19
N PHE A 99 5.07 -4.59 11.48
CA PHE A 99 5.76 -3.60 12.33
C PHE A 99 6.85 -4.18 13.25
N LEU A 100 6.83 -5.48 13.56
CA LEU A 100 7.83 -6.10 14.43
C LEU A 100 9.29 -5.98 13.93
N PRO A 101 9.58 -5.97 12.60
CA PRO A 101 10.92 -5.69 12.08
C PRO A 101 11.51 -4.33 12.52
N PHE A 102 10.68 -3.34 12.88
CA PHE A 102 11.16 -2.06 13.40
C PHE A 102 11.72 -2.16 14.82
N PHE A 103 11.17 -3.05 15.64
CA PHE A 103 11.55 -3.19 17.05
C PHE A 103 12.71 -4.16 17.22
N ILE A 104 12.72 -5.26 16.47
CA ILE A 104 13.81 -6.26 16.49
C ILE A 104 14.93 -5.81 15.54
N LYS A 105 15.63 -4.74 15.93
CA LYS A 105 16.78 -4.21 15.19
C LYS A 105 18.00 -5.10 15.41
N GLY A 106 18.27 -5.98 14.45
CA GLY A 106 19.56 -6.67 14.37
C GLY A 106 20.71 -5.74 13.99
N LYS A 107 21.94 -6.27 14.08
CA LYS A 107 23.09 -5.69 13.37
C LYS A 107 22.82 -5.80 11.87
N PHE A 108 22.13 -4.80 11.33
CA PHE A 108 21.89 -4.66 9.89
C PHE A 108 23.18 -4.16 9.27
N ASP A 109 23.89 -5.05 8.60
CA ASP A 109 24.99 -4.63 7.75
C ASP A 109 24.40 -3.93 6.52
N LYS A 110 24.75 -2.66 6.35
CA LYS A 110 24.27 -1.80 5.27
C LYS A 110 24.74 -2.31 3.90
N ASN A 111 25.78 -3.15 3.87
CA ASN A 111 26.34 -3.71 2.65
C ASN A 111 25.54 -4.90 2.08
N ILE A 112 24.60 -5.46 2.84
CA ILE A 112 23.81 -6.62 2.39
C ILE A 112 22.73 -6.22 1.38
N ILE A 113 22.21 -4.98 1.45
CA ILE A 113 21.12 -4.51 0.58
C ILE A 113 21.68 -3.53 -0.45
N ASN A 114 21.64 -3.93 -1.72
CA ASN A 114 21.89 -3.03 -2.84
C ASN A 114 20.72 -2.04 -2.97
N PHE A 115 20.89 -0.83 -2.42
CA PHE A 115 19.85 0.21 -2.40
C PHE A 115 19.37 0.61 -3.81
N PRO A 116 20.23 0.92 -4.79
CA PRO A 116 19.80 1.19 -6.17
C PRO A 116 18.88 0.11 -6.75
N HIS A 117 19.28 -1.15 -6.62
CA HIS A 117 18.50 -2.28 -7.15
C HIS A 117 17.20 -2.52 -6.38
N LEU A 118 17.15 -2.19 -5.09
CA LEU A 118 15.91 -2.24 -4.32
C LEU A 118 14.93 -1.14 -4.78
N VAL A 119 15.42 0.09 -4.97
CA VAL A 119 14.62 1.21 -5.49
C VAL A 119 14.02 0.83 -6.84
N GLU A 120 14.83 0.32 -7.76
CA GLU A 120 14.40 -0.14 -9.09
C GLU A 120 13.25 -1.16 -9.01
N ARG A 121 13.37 -2.18 -8.15
CA ARG A 121 12.31 -3.19 -7.98
C ARG A 121 11.00 -2.62 -7.43
N PHE A 122 11.07 -1.69 -6.49
CA PHE A 122 9.87 -1.05 -5.95
C PHE A 122 9.25 -0.04 -6.94
N GLU A 123 10.07 0.64 -7.74
CA GLU A 123 9.61 1.46 -8.86
C GLU A 123 8.84 0.61 -9.88
N LEU A 124 9.43 -0.51 -10.32
CA LEU A 124 8.78 -1.44 -11.26
C LEU A 124 7.48 -2.00 -10.70
N LEU A 125 7.45 -2.42 -9.43
CA LEU A 125 6.22 -2.87 -8.78
C LEU A 125 5.13 -1.80 -8.81
N THR A 126 5.47 -0.56 -8.51
CA THR A 126 4.52 0.55 -8.48
C THR A 126 4.01 0.90 -9.88
N ILE A 127 4.88 0.88 -10.89
CA ILE A 127 4.50 1.07 -12.30
C ILE A 127 3.50 -0.01 -12.73
N ILE A 128 3.75 -1.28 -12.37
CA ILE A 128 2.83 -2.39 -12.67
C ILE A 128 1.48 -2.17 -11.97
N THR A 129 1.46 -1.77 -10.68
CA THR A 129 0.19 -1.48 -9.98
C THR A 129 -0.59 -0.33 -10.62
N PHE A 130 0.08 0.72 -11.10
CA PHE A 130 -0.59 1.76 -11.88
C PHE A 130 -1.11 1.24 -13.22
N GLY A 131 -0.35 0.39 -13.91
CA GLY A 131 -0.80 -0.27 -15.13
C GLY A 131 -2.06 -1.10 -14.91
N GLU A 132 -2.12 -1.87 -13.82
CA GLU A 132 -3.30 -2.62 -13.40
C GLU A 132 -4.49 -1.69 -13.10
N SER A 133 -4.25 -0.55 -12.43
CA SER A 133 -5.29 0.46 -12.18
C SER A 133 -5.86 1.04 -13.48
N VAL A 134 -5.00 1.30 -14.49
CA VAL A 134 -5.42 1.78 -15.81
C VAL A 134 -6.24 0.74 -16.56
N VAL A 135 -5.82 -0.54 -16.54
CA VAL A 135 -6.62 -1.64 -17.09
C VAL A 135 -7.95 -1.77 -16.35
N GLY A 136 -7.93 -1.60 -15.03
CA GLY A 136 -9.12 -1.64 -14.18
C GLY A 136 -10.18 -0.62 -14.55
N ILE A 137 -9.80 0.55 -15.09
CA ILE A 137 -10.76 1.61 -15.47
C ILE A 137 -11.18 1.56 -16.96
N THR A 138 -10.70 0.60 -17.77
CA THR A 138 -11.04 0.58 -19.21
C THR A 138 -12.53 0.35 -19.47
N HIS A 139 -13.22 -0.35 -18.56
CA HIS A 139 -14.65 -0.62 -18.68
C HIS A 139 -15.52 0.64 -18.56
N PHE A 140 -14.97 1.76 -18.08
CA PHE A 140 -15.64 3.06 -18.11
C PHE A 140 -15.70 3.68 -19.51
N PHE A 141 -14.84 3.27 -20.44
CA PHE A 141 -14.80 3.85 -21.79
C PHE A 141 -15.75 3.11 -22.73
N ASP A 142 -16.85 3.76 -23.11
CA ASP A 142 -17.73 3.31 -24.19
C ASP A 142 -17.30 3.95 -25.52
N ILE A 143 -17.22 3.15 -26.58
CA ILE A 143 -16.87 3.61 -27.93
C ILE A 143 -18.04 4.40 -28.54
N ASN A 144 -19.27 4.07 -28.15
CA ASN A 144 -20.48 4.64 -28.76
C ASN A 144 -20.93 5.93 -28.07
N ASN A 145 -20.61 6.10 -26.78
CA ASN A 145 -21.05 7.23 -25.97
C ASN A 145 -19.84 7.94 -25.37
N PHE A 146 -19.62 9.19 -25.79
CA PHE A 146 -18.57 10.02 -25.22
C PHE A 146 -19.01 10.60 -23.88
N GLU A 147 -18.41 10.13 -22.80
CA GLU A 147 -18.67 10.62 -21.44
C GLU A 147 -17.44 11.33 -20.84
N ILE A 148 -17.69 12.30 -19.96
CA ILE A 148 -16.64 13.07 -19.27
C ILE A 148 -16.07 12.28 -18.08
N LEU A 149 -16.89 11.40 -17.48
CA LEU A 149 -16.53 10.64 -16.28
C LEU A 149 -15.26 9.78 -16.44
N PRO A 150 -15.10 8.98 -17.52
CA PRO A 150 -13.92 8.14 -17.72
C PRO A 150 -12.65 8.98 -17.92
N ILE A 151 -12.78 10.15 -18.54
CA ILE A 151 -11.69 11.10 -18.75
C ILE A 151 -11.22 11.67 -17.39
N LEU A 152 -12.15 12.05 -16.51
CA LEU A 152 -11.81 12.53 -15.17
C LEU A 152 -11.09 11.46 -14.35
N ILE A 153 -11.58 10.22 -14.37
CA ILE A 153 -10.96 9.08 -13.67
C ILE A 153 -9.54 8.84 -14.19
N PHE A 154 -9.37 8.81 -15.52
CA PHE A 154 -8.06 8.62 -16.13
C PHE A 154 -7.09 9.76 -15.77
N LEU A 155 -7.54 11.02 -15.77
CA LEU A 155 -6.70 12.16 -15.38
C LEU A 155 -6.28 12.11 -13.90
N VAL A 156 -7.13 11.58 -13.02
CA VAL A 156 -6.76 11.34 -11.60
C VAL A 156 -5.63 10.32 -11.52
N VAL A 157 -5.76 9.16 -12.18
CA VAL A 157 -4.71 8.12 -12.19
C VAL A 157 -3.41 8.67 -12.79
N LEU A 158 -3.51 9.38 -13.92
CA LEU A 158 -2.36 9.95 -14.61
C LEU A 158 -1.62 11.00 -13.77
N SER A 159 -2.34 11.87 -13.06
CA SER A 159 -1.74 12.89 -12.21
C SER A 159 -1.14 12.32 -10.92
N MET A 160 -1.72 11.26 -10.36
CA MET A 160 -1.09 10.47 -9.30
C MET A 160 0.21 9.83 -9.78
N PHE A 161 0.19 9.16 -10.94
CA PHE A 161 1.38 8.55 -11.53
C PHE A 161 2.46 9.60 -11.82
N GLY A 162 2.11 10.74 -12.40
CA GLY A 162 3.03 11.84 -12.63
C GLY A 162 3.65 12.38 -11.34
N SER A 163 2.85 12.52 -10.27
CA SER A 163 3.34 12.94 -8.95
C SER A 163 4.36 11.94 -8.39
N TYR A 164 4.12 10.64 -8.59
CA TYR A 164 5.02 9.56 -8.20
C TYR A 164 6.35 9.62 -8.98
N VAL A 165 6.29 9.71 -10.31
CA VAL A 165 7.49 9.76 -11.17
C VAL A 165 8.37 10.96 -10.81
N ILE A 166 7.78 12.14 -10.63
CA ILE A 166 8.56 13.33 -10.22
C ILE A 166 9.25 13.07 -8.88
N GLN A 167 8.53 12.54 -7.88
CA GLN A 167 9.13 12.39 -6.55
C GLN A 167 10.18 11.29 -6.48
N ILE A 168 9.94 10.13 -7.09
CA ILE A 168 10.78 8.95 -6.91
C ILE A 168 11.81 8.83 -8.01
N HIS A 169 11.42 8.97 -9.28
CA HIS A 169 12.36 8.83 -10.39
C HIS A 169 13.26 10.06 -10.54
N ASN A 170 12.71 11.27 -10.34
CA ASN A 170 13.45 12.50 -10.66
C ASN A 170 14.09 13.19 -9.44
N LEU A 171 13.49 13.10 -8.25
CA LEU A 171 13.95 13.86 -7.07
C LEU A 171 14.73 13.02 -6.04
N VAL A 172 14.59 11.69 -6.03
CA VAL A 172 15.36 10.82 -5.12
C VAL A 172 16.78 10.62 -5.65
N GLU A 173 17.76 10.57 -4.74
CA GLU A 173 19.14 10.24 -5.06
C GLU A 173 19.34 8.72 -5.00
N HIS A 174 19.34 8.05 -6.16
CA HIS A 174 19.39 6.57 -6.25
C HIS A 174 20.71 5.94 -5.78
N HIS A 175 21.78 6.73 -5.59
CA HIS A 175 23.13 6.24 -5.29
C HIS A 175 23.52 6.32 -3.81
N ARG A 176 22.57 6.45 -2.88
CA ARG A 176 22.86 6.50 -1.43
C ARG A 176 22.90 5.12 -0.76
N VAL A 177 23.76 4.98 0.25
CA VAL A 177 23.80 3.83 1.16
C VAL A 177 23.10 4.19 2.47
N GLU A 178 21.76 4.13 2.47
CA GLU A 178 20.93 4.36 3.66
C GLU A 178 20.10 3.14 4.04
N ARG A 179 19.50 3.14 5.23
CA ARG A 179 18.57 2.08 5.63
C ARG A 179 17.36 2.11 4.70
N SER A 180 17.22 1.07 3.89
CA SER A 180 16.16 0.93 2.89
C SER A 180 14.76 0.73 3.48
N LEU A 181 14.64 0.54 4.79
CA LEU A 181 13.40 0.17 5.45
C LEU A 181 12.30 1.23 5.26
N ARG A 182 12.62 2.52 5.37
CA ARG A 182 11.63 3.59 5.12
C ARG A 182 11.14 3.57 3.68
N LEU A 183 12.04 3.44 2.70
CA LEU A 183 11.69 3.32 1.29
C LEU A 183 10.77 2.13 1.01
N MET A 184 11.03 0.98 1.64
CA MET A 184 10.17 -0.21 1.50
C MET A 184 8.75 0.07 2.01
N PHE A 185 8.61 0.64 3.22
CA PHE A 185 7.30 0.91 3.80
C PHE A 185 6.54 2.00 3.03
N SER A 186 7.22 3.06 2.59
CA SER A 186 6.58 4.10 1.78
C SER A 186 6.02 3.52 0.48
N HIS A 187 6.76 2.63 -0.19
CA HIS A 187 6.26 1.95 -1.40
C HIS A 187 5.10 0.98 -1.11
N TYR A 188 5.12 0.25 0.00
CA TYR A 188 3.97 -0.57 0.38
C TYR A 188 2.70 0.28 0.58
N PHE A 189 2.81 1.43 1.24
CA PHE A 189 1.66 2.32 1.40
C PHE A 189 1.23 2.98 0.08
N ILE A 190 2.15 3.26 -0.84
CA ILE A 190 1.82 3.72 -2.21
C ILE A 190 1.01 2.65 -2.94
N VAL A 191 1.47 1.39 -2.96
CA VAL A 191 0.78 0.28 -3.61
C VAL A 191 -0.61 0.06 -3.00
N ILE A 192 -0.72 0.07 -1.66
CA ILE A 192 -2.02 -0.04 -0.96
C ILE A 192 -2.95 1.09 -1.37
N SER A 193 -2.45 2.33 -1.44
CA SER A 193 -3.23 3.49 -1.84
C SER A 193 -3.75 3.39 -3.28
N ILE A 194 -2.90 3.00 -4.24
CA ILE A 194 -3.31 2.83 -5.65
C ILE A 194 -4.40 1.76 -5.76
N ASN A 195 -4.25 0.64 -5.06
CA ASN A 195 -5.28 -0.41 -5.00
C ASN A 195 -6.58 0.12 -4.37
N LEU A 196 -6.49 0.87 -3.27
CA LEU A 196 -7.65 1.48 -2.61
C LEU A 196 -8.38 2.49 -3.53
N MET A 197 -7.63 3.24 -4.34
CA MET A 197 -8.18 4.13 -5.35
C MET A 197 -8.88 3.34 -6.46
N THR A 198 -8.28 2.25 -6.92
CA THR A 198 -8.86 1.38 -7.97
C THR A 198 -10.17 0.76 -7.49
N VAL A 199 -10.21 0.26 -6.25
CA VAL A 199 -11.46 -0.20 -5.62
C VAL A 199 -12.47 0.93 -5.53
N ALA A 200 -12.06 2.16 -5.16
CA ALA A 200 -12.99 3.28 -5.10
C ALA A 200 -13.62 3.60 -6.47
N PHE A 201 -12.85 3.53 -7.57
CA PHE A 201 -13.41 3.67 -8.92
C PHE A 201 -14.35 2.53 -9.28
N GLU A 202 -14.01 1.28 -8.96
CA GLU A 202 -14.92 0.15 -9.18
C GLU A 202 -16.27 0.34 -8.44
N LEU A 203 -16.25 0.93 -7.24
CA LEU A 203 -17.47 1.28 -6.51
C LEU A 203 -18.25 2.44 -7.14
N VAL A 204 -17.59 3.36 -7.85
CA VAL A 204 -18.26 4.40 -8.66
C VAL A 204 -19.03 3.75 -9.80
N HIS A 205 -18.46 2.75 -10.47
CA HIS A 205 -19.10 2.06 -11.59
C HIS A 205 -20.35 1.30 -11.15
N ASN A 206 -20.22 0.49 -10.10
CA ASN A 206 -21.28 -0.41 -9.65
C ASN A 206 -22.46 0.33 -9.00
N GLY A 207 -22.29 1.57 -8.52
CA GLY A 207 -23.38 2.43 -8.05
C GLY A 207 -24.05 2.03 -6.72
N GLU A 208 -23.68 0.89 -6.13
CA GLU A 208 -24.36 0.30 -4.96
C GLU A 208 -23.87 0.80 -3.59
N VAL A 209 -23.13 1.92 -3.52
CA VAL A 209 -22.43 2.32 -2.29
C VAL A 209 -22.81 3.72 -1.80
N ASN A 210 -22.89 3.85 -0.48
CA ASN A 210 -23.07 5.13 0.21
C ASN A 210 -22.00 6.15 -0.25
N HIS A 211 -22.45 7.25 -0.85
CA HIS A 211 -21.57 8.33 -1.34
C HIS A 211 -20.62 8.90 -0.27
N LEU A 212 -21.02 8.90 1.00
CA LEU A 212 -20.14 9.32 2.10
C LEU A 212 -19.00 8.32 2.33
N PHE A 213 -19.27 7.02 2.23
CA PHE A 213 -18.25 6.00 2.34
C PHE A 213 -17.26 6.10 1.17
N LEU A 214 -17.78 6.21 -0.06
CA LEU A 214 -16.97 6.41 -1.26
C LEU A 214 -16.06 7.64 -1.15
N SER A 215 -16.62 8.78 -0.76
CA SER A 215 -15.85 10.03 -0.58
C SER A 215 -14.72 9.86 0.43
N LYS A 216 -15.00 9.22 1.57
CA LYS A 216 -13.99 8.93 2.60
C LYS A 216 -12.91 7.98 2.09
N LEU A 217 -13.30 6.95 1.32
CA LEU A 217 -12.38 5.97 0.76
C LEU A 217 -11.36 6.63 -0.17
N ILE A 218 -11.83 7.49 -1.09
CA ILE A 218 -10.98 8.25 -2.02
C ILE A 218 -10.06 9.20 -1.23
N ILE A 219 -10.60 9.96 -0.26
CA ILE A 219 -9.81 10.88 0.56
C ILE A 219 -8.72 10.12 1.33
N ILE A 220 -9.05 9.02 1.99
CA ILE A 220 -8.09 8.20 2.74
C ILE A 220 -7.02 7.65 1.79
N SER A 221 -7.40 7.16 0.61
CA SER A 221 -6.45 6.71 -0.40
C SER A 221 -5.46 7.81 -0.77
N LEU A 222 -5.94 9.02 -1.07
CA LEU A 222 -5.08 10.15 -1.43
C LEU A 222 -4.19 10.61 -0.26
N ILE A 223 -4.69 10.62 0.99
CA ILE A 223 -3.87 10.92 2.17
C ILE A 223 -2.70 9.94 2.26
N ILE A 224 -3.00 8.64 2.18
CA ILE A 224 -1.98 7.59 2.26
C ILE A 224 -0.98 7.76 1.10
N PHE A 225 -1.45 8.02 -0.13
CA PHE A 225 -0.59 8.27 -1.28
C PHE A 225 0.40 9.41 -1.04
N TYR A 226 -0.12 10.61 -0.73
CA TYR A 226 0.68 11.83 -0.67
C TYR A 226 1.61 11.84 0.55
N ILE A 227 1.17 11.31 1.70
CA ILE A 227 2.06 11.13 2.86
C ILE A 227 3.20 10.16 2.51
N SER A 228 2.90 9.07 1.81
CA SER A 228 3.89 8.04 1.48
C SER A 228 4.94 8.55 0.51
N ILE A 229 4.56 9.23 -0.57
CA ILE A 229 5.56 9.85 -1.46
C ILE A 229 6.39 10.91 -0.72
N LEU A 230 5.74 11.80 0.05
CA LEU A 230 6.44 12.87 0.78
C LEU A 230 7.36 12.35 1.89
N SER A 231 7.11 11.16 2.44
CA SER A 231 8.00 10.52 3.41
C SER A 231 9.39 10.22 2.84
N ASN A 232 9.49 10.10 1.51
CA ASN A 232 10.74 9.87 0.78
C ASN A 232 11.55 11.15 0.52
N LYS A 233 11.07 12.33 0.95
CA LYS A 233 11.80 13.61 0.82
C LYS A 233 13.19 13.61 1.46
N GLU A 234 13.44 12.73 2.43
CA GLU A 234 14.76 12.62 3.08
C GLU A 234 15.84 12.07 2.14
N TYR A 235 15.43 11.36 1.08
CA TYR A 235 16.32 10.83 0.06
C TYR A 235 16.67 11.86 -1.02
N TYR A 236 16.21 13.10 -0.91
CA TYR A 236 16.56 14.15 -1.86
C TYR A 236 18.05 14.56 -1.71
N PRO A 237 18.72 14.97 -2.81
CA PRO A 237 20.04 15.57 -2.75
C PRO A 237 20.05 16.76 -1.78
N LYS A 238 21.16 17.00 -1.05
CA LYS A 238 21.25 18.07 -0.03
C LYS A 238 20.88 19.49 -0.52
N LYS A 239 21.01 19.72 -1.85
CA LYS A 239 20.68 20.98 -2.52
C LYS A 239 19.18 21.14 -2.78
N ILE A 240 18.41 20.06 -2.73
CA ILE A 240 16.98 20.00 -3.04
C ILE A 240 16.23 19.77 -1.73
N LYS A 241 15.45 20.77 -1.30
CA LYS A 241 14.55 20.64 -0.17
C LYS A 241 13.16 21.14 -0.55
N LEU A 242 12.13 20.40 -0.14
CA LEU A 242 10.77 20.91 -0.15
C LEU A 242 10.65 21.99 0.93
N THR A 243 10.44 23.23 0.51
CA THR A 243 10.21 24.36 1.41
C THR A 243 8.93 24.15 2.20
N GLN A 244 8.87 24.66 3.44
CA GLN A 244 7.67 24.63 4.27
C GLN A 244 6.45 25.24 3.55
N LYS A 245 6.68 26.27 2.71
CA LYS A 245 5.64 26.86 1.85
C LYS A 245 5.01 25.84 0.90
N ASN A 246 5.79 24.96 0.27
CA ASN A 246 5.27 23.96 -0.67
C ASN A 246 4.44 22.91 0.07
N ILE A 247 4.89 22.48 1.25
CA ILE A 247 4.13 21.55 2.11
C ILE A 247 2.81 22.19 2.54
N PHE A 248 2.83 23.46 2.93
CA PHE A 248 1.62 24.20 3.29
C PHE A 248 0.65 24.31 2.10
N THR A 249 1.15 24.60 0.89
CA THR A 249 0.32 24.62 -0.32
C THR A 249 -0.32 23.26 -0.62
N ILE A 250 0.44 22.16 -0.48
CA ILE A 250 -0.08 20.79 -0.65
C ILE A 250 -1.22 20.52 0.34
N ILE A 251 -1.03 20.86 1.61
CA ILE A 251 -2.05 20.67 2.66
C ILE A 251 -3.29 21.52 2.35
N LEU A 252 -3.12 22.77 1.93
CA LEU A 252 -4.24 23.66 1.62
C LEU A 252 -5.04 23.17 0.42
N ILE A 253 -4.38 22.71 -0.65
CA ILE A 253 -5.04 22.07 -1.81
C ILE A 253 -5.83 20.84 -1.36
N PHE A 254 -5.24 20.02 -0.47
CA PHE A 254 -5.88 18.82 0.05
C PHE A 254 -7.14 19.13 0.86
N ILE A 255 -7.09 20.13 1.75
CA ILE A 255 -8.23 20.54 2.59
C ILE A 255 -9.37 21.09 1.72
N ILE A 256 -9.06 21.97 0.76
CA ILE A 256 -10.06 22.55 -0.14
C ILE A 256 -10.72 21.44 -0.96
N GLY A 257 -9.93 20.58 -1.62
CA GLY A 257 -10.46 19.48 -2.41
C GLY A 257 -11.29 18.50 -1.59
N SER A 258 -10.81 18.09 -0.42
CA SER A 258 -11.55 17.16 0.46
C SER A 258 -12.88 17.77 0.93
N THR A 259 -12.90 19.08 1.21
CA THR A 259 -14.13 19.80 1.59
C THR A 259 -15.12 19.81 0.44
N THR A 260 -14.67 20.10 -0.79
CA THR A 260 -15.53 20.06 -1.97
C THR A 260 -16.11 18.66 -2.22
N MET A 261 -15.30 17.61 -2.06
CA MET A 261 -15.75 16.22 -2.19
C MET A 261 -16.84 15.86 -1.16
N LEU A 262 -16.69 16.31 0.09
CA LEU A 262 -17.66 16.00 1.15
C LEU A 262 -18.96 16.80 1.03
N LEU A 263 -18.89 18.06 0.57
CA LEU A 263 -20.06 18.92 0.36
C LEU A 263 -20.89 18.48 -0.85
N PHE A 264 -20.23 18.08 -1.94
CA PHE A 264 -20.88 17.70 -3.19
C PHE A 264 -20.88 16.18 -3.44
N ARG A 265 -20.86 15.39 -2.36
CA ARG A 265 -20.72 13.92 -2.43
C ARG A 265 -21.79 13.23 -3.29
N ASP A 266 -22.98 13.80 -3.38
CA ASP A 266 -24.12 13.22 -4.10
C ASP A 266 -24.01 13.39 -5.63
N ASN A 267 -23.11 14.28 -6.09
CA ASN A 267 -22.83 14.46 -7.51
C ASN A 267 -21.45 13.87 -7.86
N LEU A 268 -21.44 12.72 -8.54
CA LEU A 268 -20.23 11.98 -8.92
C LEU A 268 -19.24 12.82 -9.73
N SER A 269 -19.72 13.70 -10.61
CA SER A 269 -18.84 14.55 -11.42
C SER A 269 -18.11 15.58 -10.53
N LEU A 270 -18.81 16.18 -9.57
CA LEU A 270 -18.22 17.15 -8.63
C LEU A 270 -17.26 16.46 -7.65
N LEU A 271 -17.58 15.25 -7.21
CA LEU A 271 -16.68 14.41 -6.40
C LEU A 271 -15.35 14.16 -7.13
N LEU A 272 -15.41 13.74 -8.39
CA LEU A 272 -14.22 13.47 -9.20
C LEU A 272 -13.46 14.76 -9.56
N LEU A 273 -14.15 15.87 -9.78
CA LEU A 273 -13.50 17.18 -9.96
C LEU A 273 -12.74 17.61 -8.69
N GLY A 274 -13.30 17.39 -7.50
CA GLY A 274 -12.59 17.61 -6.24
C GLY A 274 -11.36 16.71 -6.10
N THR A 275 -11.48 15.44 -6.48
CA THR A 275 -10.38 14.48 -6.51
C THR A 275 -9.28 14.91 -7.49
N LEU A 276 -9.68 15.38 -8.68
CA LEU A 276 -8.79 15.88 -9.71
C LEU A 276 -8.08 17.17 -9.27
N PHE A 277 -8.78 18.07 -8.59
CA PHE A 277 -8.20 19.28 -8.04
C PHE A 277 -7.07 18.97 -7.04
N ILE A 278 -7.27 17.98 -6.16
CA ILE A 278 -6.21 17.52 -5.25
C ILE A 278 -5.02 16.98 -6.03
N THR A 279 -5.28 16.08 -6.98
CA THR A 279 -4.22 15.33 -7.66
C THR A 279 -3.42 16.19 -8.63
N LEU A 280 -4.08 16.97 -9.50
CA LEU A 280 -3.44 17.93 -10.39
C LEU A 280 -2.80 19.10 -9.64
N GLY A 281 -3.44 19.60 -8.58
CA GLY A 281 -2.90 20.70 -7.78
C GLY A 281 -1.57 20.30 -7.13
N ASN A 282 -1.53 19.11 -6.50
CA ASN A 282 -0.31 18.58 -5.91
C ASN A 282 0.74 18.23 -6.98
N PHE A 283 0.33 17.65 -8.11
CA PHE A 283 1.23 17.43 -9.25
C PHE A 283 1.86 18.74 -9.72
N GLY A 284 1.09 19.82 -9.86
CA GLY A 284 1.59 21.13 -10.28
C GLY A 284 2.61 21.74 -9.32
N VAL A 285 2.40 21.59 -8.00
CA VAL A 285 3.38 22.02 -6.98
C VAL A 285 4.70 21.25 -7.13
N LEU A 286 4.62 19.93 -7.32
CA LEU A 286 5.80 19.07 -7.51
C LEU A 286 6.51 19.34 -8.84
N TRP A 287 5.75 19.53 -9.91
CA TRP A 287 6.26 19.84 -11.24
C TRP A 287 6.98 21.18 -11.30
N LYS A 288 6.41 22.22 -10.67
CA LYS A 288 7.08 23.51 -10.52
C LYS A 288 8.43 23.34 -9.82
N LYS A 289 8.47 22.49 -8.78
CA LYS A 289 9.72 22.23 -8.06
C LYS A 289 10.74 21.48 -8.91
N PHE A 290 10.29 20.53 -9.72
CA PHE A 290 11.16 19.83 -10.67
C PHE A 290 11.78 20.78 -11.70
N ILE A 291 11.00 21.73 -12.24
CA ILE A 291 11.51 22.74 -13.18
C ILE A 291 12.53 23.67 -12.51
N GLU A 292 12.30 24.12 -11.28
CA GLU A 292 13.25 24.99 -10.55
C GLU A 292 14.64 24.36 -10.32
N ILE A 293 14.77 23.04 -10.47
CA ILE A 293 15.98 22.28 -10.19
C ILE A 293 16.80 22.02 -11.48
N LYS A 294 16.16 22.12 -12.65
CA LYS A 294 16.76 21.86 -13.96
C LYS A 294 17.33 23.13 -14.57
#